data_AF-A0A4Q4WC22-F1
#
_entry.id   AF-A0A4Q4WC22-F1
#
_cell.length_a   1.000
_cell.length_b   1.000
_cell.length_c   1.000
_cell.angle_alpha   90.00
_cell.angle_beta   90.00
_cell.angle_gamma   90.00
#
_symmetry.space_group_name_H-M   'P 1'
#
loop_
_entity.id
_entity.type
_entity.pdbx_description
1 polymer ?
#
loop_
_entity_poly.entity_id
_entity_poly.type
_entity_poly.pdbx_seq_one_letter_code
_entity_poly.pdbx_strand_id
1 'polypeptide(L)'
;MGFGEEELDALKHPELVSMLVNATVSWCSVSVNRDVLKRLLSQVHDVEREIATVDRMLRLGASTEMVSRFYGLTHQEVALRRDILGLPKRKGRHPVLDEAQDTALWKHWQAGIAERGIALDDEVAMLSLTMELAETLSLPMSVIWAAIRNWIDQGLV
;
A
#
# COMPACT_ATOMS: atom_id res chain seq x y z
N MET A 1 -28.17 -8.18 20.01
CA MET A 1 -27.96 -8.27 21.47
C MET A 1 -28.58 -9.53 22.10
N GLY A 2 -29.08 -10.51 21.33
CA GLY A 2 -29.57 -11.78 21.88
C GLY A 2 -30.90 -11.71 22.62
N PHE A 3 -31.38 -10.51 22.99
CA PHE A 3 -32.71 -10.29 23.56
C PHE A 3 -33.76 -10.11 22.46
N GLY A 4 -34.93 -10.72 22.66
CA GLY A 4 -36.15 -10.42 21.93
C GLY A 4 -36.92 -9.26 22.58
N GLU A 5 -38.09 -8.97 22.04
CA GLU A 5 -38.89 -7.81 22.41
C GLU A 5 -39.46 -7.92 23.84
N GLU A 6 -39.88 -9.13 24.24
CA GLU A 6 -40.38 -9.41 25.59
C GLU A 6 -39.28 -9.31 26.64
N GLU A 7 -38.07 -9.80 26.35
CA GLU A 7 -36.94 -9.69 27.27
C GLU A 7 -36.47 -8.24 27.42
N LEU A 8 -36.50 -7.45 26.33
CA LEU A 8 -36.20 -6.02 26.38
C LEU A 8 -37.24 -5.24 27.18
N ASP A 9 -38.52 -5.62 27.12
CA ASP A 9 -39.57 -5.00 27.93
C ASP A 9 -39.39 -5.35 29.42
N ALA A 10 -39.08 -6.61 29.72
CA ALA A 10 -38.77 -7.07 31.08
C ALA A 10 -37.55 -6.35 31.68
N LEU A 11 -36.50 -6.11 30.88
CA LEU A 11 -35.29 -5.40 31.31
C LEU A 11 -35.52 -3.91 31.67
N LYS A 12 -36.70 -3.34 31.38
CA LYS A 12 -37.08 -2.00 31.85
C LYS A 12 -37.31 -1.96 33.37
N HIS A 13 -37.55 -3.12 33.99
CA HIS A 13 -37.76 -3.23 35.43
C HIS A 13 -36.43 -3.43 36.17
N PRO A 14 -36.04 -2.52 37.10
CA PRO A 14 -34.74 -2.57 37.78
C PRO A 14 -34.48 -3.85 38.57
N GLU A 15 -35.54 -4.48 39.08
CA GLU A 15 -35.49 -5.72 39.87
C GLU A 15 -34.99 -6.90 39.02
N LEU A 16 -35.39 -6.97 37.76
CA LEU A 16 -34.98 -8.03 36.83
C LEU A 16 -33.55 -7.84 36.34
N VAL A 17 -33.10 -6.58 36.17
CA VAL A 17 -31.69 -6.26 35.93
C VAL A 17 -30.83 -6.69 37.12
N SER A 18 -31.27 -6.41 38.35
CA SER A 18 -30.58 -6.84 39.57
C SER A 18 -30.49 -8.37 39.67
N MET A 19 -31.55 -9.09 39.29
CA MET A 19 -31.53 -10.56 39.27
C MET A 19 -30.51 -11.12 38.27
N LEU A 20 -30.40 -10.53 37.07
CA LEU A 20 -29.43 -10.95 36.06
C LEU A 20 -27.99 -10.64 36.47
N VAL A 21 -27.74 -9.48 37.08
CA VAL A 21 -26.42 -9.11 37.59
C VAL A 21 -25.97 -10.07 38.70
N ASN A 22 -26.90 -10.55 39.54
CA ASN A 22 -26.61 -11.45 40.65
C ASN A 22 -26.76 -12.95 40.30
N ALA A 23 -27.00 -13.28 39.04
CA ALA A 23 -27.17 -14.67 38.63
C ALA A 23 -25.85 -15.45 38.76
N THR A 24 -25.92 -16.60 39.44
CA THR A 24 -24.77 -17.48 39.68
C THR A 24 -24.43 -18.38 38.49
N VAL A 25 -25.21 -18.29 37.41
CA VAL A 25 -25.05 -19.07 36.18
C VAL A 25 -24.72 -18.13 35.01
N SER A 26 -23.92 -18.62 34.06
CA SER A 26 -23.56 -17.87 32.85
C SER A 26 -24.77 -17.71 31.94
N TRP A 27 -25.40 -16.54 31.97
CA TRP A 27 -26.60 -16.23 31.18
C TRP A 27 -26.31 -15.40 29.92
N CYS A 28 -25.09 -14.85 29.78
CA CYS A 28 -24.63 -14.16 28.58
C CYS A 28 -23.28 -14.73 28.12
N SER A 29 -23.14 -14.98 26.81
CA SER A 29 -21.85 -15.28 26.21
C SER A 29 -21.56 -14.27 25.09
N VAL A 30 -20.39 -13.65 25.16
CA VAL A 30 -19.89 -12.77 24.11
C VAL A 30 -18.95 -13.58 23.23
N SER A 31 -19.27 -13.72 21.96
CA SER A 31 -18.43 -14.43 20.99
C SER A 31 -17.92 -13.47 19.92
N VAL A 32 -16.64 -13.60 19.60
CA VAL A 32 -16.02 -12.85 18.50
C VAL A 32 -16.21 -13.64 17.22
N ASN A 33 -16.81 -13.02 16.21
CA ASN A 33 -16.87 -13.60 14.87
C ASN A 33 -15.46 -13.61 14.27
N ARG A 34 -14.81 -14.78 14.34
CA ARG A 34 -13.41 -14.95 13.89
C ARG A 34 -13.25 -14.68 12.39
N ASP A 35 -14.25 -14.96 11.58
CA ASP A 35 -14.19 -14.76 10.13
C ASP A 35 -14.29 -13.28 9.77
N VAL A 36 -15.18 -12.53 10.42
CA VAL A 36 -15.26 -11.07 10.27
C VAL A 36 -14.00 -10.41 10.83
N LEU A 37 -13.50 -10.85 11.99
CA LEU A 37 -12.23 -10.35 12.54
C LEU A 37 -11.07 -10.58 11.57
N LYS A 38 -10.95 -11.79 10.98
CA LYS A 38 -9.92 -12.08 9.98
C LYS A 38 -10.04 -11.20 8.75
N ARG A 39 -11.26 -10.95 8.26
CA ARG A 39 -11.51 -10.05 7.11
C ARG A 39 -11.16 -8.60 7.42
N LEU A 40 -11.48 -8.11 8.62
CA LEU A 40 -11.10 -6.77 9.07
C LEU A 40 -9.58 -6.65 9.24
N LEU A 41 -8.94 -7.65 9.84
CA LEU A 41 -7.48 -7.69 10.00
C LEU A 41 -6.76 -7.84 8.66
N SER A 42 -7.32 -8.55 7.67
CA SER A 42 -6.76 -8.64 6.33
C SER A 42 -6.90 -7.32 5.58
N GLN A 43 -8.04 -6.62 5.70
CA GLN A 43 -8.19 -5.27 5.16
C GLN A 43 -7.18 -4.28 5.78
N VAL A 44 -6.91 -4.39 7.09
CA VAL A 44 -5.88 -3.56 7.74
C VAL A 44 -4.47 -3.94 7.25
N HIS A 45 -4.18 -5.24 7.08
CA HIS A 45 -2.89 -5.68 6.52
C HIS A 45 -2.67 -5.18 5.09
N ASP A 46 -3.72 -5.11 4.28
CA ASP A 46 -3.62 -4.60 2.91
C ASP A 46 -3.33 -3.08 2.93
N VAL A 47 -3.99 -2.33 3.81
CA VAL A 47 -3.74 -0.90 3.98
C VAL A 47 -2.34 -0.62 4.54
N GLU A 48 -1.88 -1.35 5.56
CA GLU A 48 -0.54 -1.18 6.13
C GLU A 48 0.57 -1.52 5.11
N ARG A 49 0.37 -2.56 4.30
CA ARG A 49 1.30 -2.91 3.20
C ARG A 49 1.30 -1.86 2.11
N GLU A 50 0.14 -1.33 1.77
CA GLU A 50 0.01 -0.25 0.79
C GLU A 50 0.77 1.00 1.26
N ILE A 51 0.50 1.41 2.50
CA ILE A 51 1.21 2.47 3.25
C ILE A 51 2.73 2.25 3.19
N ALA A 52 3.20 1.05 3.55
CA ALA A 52 4.63 0.73 3.53
C ALA A 52 5.23 0.77 2.11
N THR A 53 4.47 0.36 1.10
CA THR A 53 4.92 0.37 -0.30
C THR A 53 5.01 1.79 -0.83
N VAL A 54 4.01 2.64 -0.55
CA VAL A 54 4.04 4.06 -0.88
C VAL A 54 5.22 4.75 -0.20
N ASP A 55 5.47 4.46 1.08
CA ASP A 55 6.63 5.03 1.78
C ASP A 55 7.95 4.63 1.15
N ARG A 56 8.06 3.35 0.76
CA ARG A 56 9.23 2.84 0.03
C ARG A 56 9.39 3.56 -1.30
N MET A 57 8.35 3.70 -2.11
CA MET A 57 8.39 4.45 -3.37
C MET A 57 8.87 5.90 -3.17
N LEU A 58 8.34 6.59 -2.16
CA LEU A 58 8.70 7.98 -1.87
C LEU A 58 10.16 8.11 -1.46
N ARG A 59 10.69 7.17 -0.65
CA ARG A 59 12.11 7.10 -0.27
C ARG A 59 13.01 6.82 -1.46
N LEU A 60 12.55 6.00 -2.41
CA LEU A 60 13.26 5.70 -3.66
C LEU A 60 13.15 6.81 -4.71
N GLY A 61 12.52 7.94 -4.41
CA GLY A 61 12.46 9.08 -5.32
C GLY A 61 11.39 8.94 -6.41
N ALA A 62 10.31 8.21 -6.15
CA ALA A 62 9.10 8.25 -6.97
C ALA A 62 8.57 9.69 -7.09
N SER A 63 7.96 10.01 -8.23
CA SER A 63 7.26 11.29 -8.40
C SER A 63 5.89 11.24 -7.75
N THR A 64 5.32 12.41 -7.45
CA THR A 64 3.93 12.50 -6.97
C THR A 64 2.97 11.84 -7.97
N GLU A 65 3.18 12.08 -9.27
CA GLU A 65 2.37 11.49 -10.33
C GLU A 65 2.40 9.96 -10.33
N MET A 66 3.57 9.33 -10.10
CA MET A 66 3.66 7.87 -9.98
C MET A 66 2.83 7.35 -8.80
N VAL A 67 2.99 7.96 -7.63
CA VAL A 67 2.26 7.52 -6.42
C VAL A 67 0.75 7.72 -6.62
N SER A 68 0.33 8.85 -7.21
CA SER A 68 -1.07 9.10 -7.55
C SER A 68 -1.63 8.10 -8.56
N ARG A 69 -0.86 7.73 -9.59
CA ARG A 69 -1.29 6.78 -10.61
C ARG A 69 -1.47 5.37 -10.06
N PHE A 70 -0.52 4.89 -9.26
CA PHE A 70 -0.50 3.50 -8.79
C PHE A 70 -1.32 3.26 -7.52
N TYR A 71 -1.50 4.29 -6.69
CA TYR A 71 -2.14 4.16 -5.38
C TYR A 71 -3.31 5.13 -5.17
N GLY A 72 -3.63 5.98 -6.15
CA GLY A 72 -4.80 6.87 -6.07
C GLY A 72 -4.68 8.04 -5.11
N LEU A 73 -3.51 8.26 -4.48
CA LEU A 73 -3.31 9.39 -3.57
C LEU A 73 -3.38 10.73 -4.32
N THR A 74 -4.05 11.71 -3.72
CA THR A 74 -4.03 13.10 -4.18
C THR A 74 -2.65 13.75 -3.97
N HIS A 75 -2.37 14.83 -4.70
CA HIS A 75 -1.14 15.60 -4.50
C HIS A 75 -0.94 16.08 -3.05
N GLN A 76 -2.04 16.41 -2.35
CA GLN A 76 -2.00 16.85 -0.95
C GLN A 76 -1.64 15.70 -0.01
N GLU A 77 -2.22 14.52 -0.20
CA GLU A 77 -1.89 13.32 0.59
C GLU A 77 -0.44 12.89 0.38
N VAL A 78 0.06 12.92 -0.87
CA VAL A 78 1.47 12.64 -1.15
C VAL A 78 2.38 13.67 -0.49
N ALA A 79 2.03 14.97 -0.55
CA ALA A 79 2.81 16.02 0.11
C ALA A 79 2.87 15.82 1.63
N LEU A 80 1.72 15.60 2.26
CA LEU A 80 1.62 15.31 3.70
C LEU A 80 2.49 14.10 4.07
N ARG A 81 2.43 13.03 3.28
CA ARG A 81 3.19 11.82 3.54
C ARG A 81 4.69 12.01 3.39
N ARG A 82 5.13 12.79 2.39
CA ARG A 82 6.55 13.18 2.25
C ARG A 82 7.04 13.98 3.46
N ASP A 83 6.20 14.86 4.01
CA ASP A 83 6.51 15.64 5.20
C ASP A 83 6.61 14.72 6.44
N ILE A 84 5.70 13.75 6.60
CA ILE A 84 5.75 12.73 7.67
C ILE A 84 7.05 11.91 7.59
N LEU A 85 7.49 11.56 6.39
CA LEU A 85 8.73 10.80 6.16
C LEU A 85 10.01 11.65 6.31
N GLY A 86 9.89 12.97 6.52
CA GLY A 86 11.03 13.89 6.62
C GLY A 86 11.81 14.01 5.31
N LEU A 87 11.19 13.76 4.16
CA LEU A 87 11.88 13.80 2.87
C LEU A 87 12.17 15.25 2.47
N PRO A 88 13.35 15.54 1.90
CA PRO A 88 13.69 16.88 1.48
C PRO A 88 12.70 17.40 0.45
N LYS A 89 12.36 18.70 0.55
CA LYS A 89 11.58 19.38 -0.50
C LYS A 89 12.37 19.32 -1.80
N ARG A 90 11.80 18.65 -2.79
CA ARG A 90 12.45 18.38 -4.07
C ARG A 90 12.60 19.69 -4.84
N LYS A 91 13.84 20.12 -5.09
CA LYS A 91 14.14 21.32 -5.89
C LYS A 91 14.57 20.88 -7.30
N GLY A 92 13.68 21.08 -8.27
CA GLY A 92 13.96 20.82 -9.69
C GLY A 92 13.66 19.38 -10.15
N ARG A 93 13.81 19.16 -11.47
CA ARG A 93 13.74 17.84 -12.10
C ARG A 93 14.97 17.02 -11.71
N HIS A 94 14.85 15.69 -11.66
CA HIS A 94 16.04 14.86 -11.54
C HIS A 94 16.94 15.03 -12.75
N PRO A 95 18.27 14.92 -12.56
CA PRO A 95 19.20 14.89 -13.68
C PRO A 95 18.87 13.74 -14.62
N VAL A 96 19.12 13.96 -15.91
CA VAL A 96 19.03 12.91 -16.93
C VAL A 96 20.14 11.88 -16.65
N LEU A 97 19.88 10.61 -16.94
CA LEU A 97 20.88 9.55 -16.83
C LEU A 97 22.07 9.86 -17.73
N ASP A 98 23.29 9.61 -17.24
CA ASP A 98 24.45 9.55 -18.12
C ASP A 98 24.47 8.24 -18.93
N GLU A 99 25.33 8.16 -19.94
CA GLU A 99 25.40 7.01 -20.85
C GLU A 99 25.74 5.69 -20.13
N ALA A 100 26.57 5.76 -19.09
CA ALA A 100 26.95 4.58 -18.31
C ALA A 100 25.79 4.09 -17.45
N GLN A 101 25.06 5.00 -16.81
CA GLN A 101 23.86 4.73 -16.03
C GLN A 101 22.73 4.18 -16.91
N ASP A 102 22.51 4.75 -18.09
CA ASP A 102 21.50 4.31 -19.05
C ASP A 102 21.78 2.87 -19.52
N THR A 103 23.03 2.60 -19.93
CA THR A 103 23.48 1.26 -20.34
C THR A 103 23.37 0.24 -19.20
N ALA A 104 23.75 0.62 -17.98
CA ALA A 104 23.63 -0.25 -16.81
C ALA A 104 22.16 -0.57 -16.52
N LEU A 105 21.30 0.46 -16.51
CA LEU A 105 19.87 0.30 -16.29
C LEU A 105 19.25 -0.64 -17.32
N TRP A 106 19.55 -0.45 -18.61
CA TRP A 106 19.06 -1.30 -19.69
C TRP A 106 19.39 -2.78 -19.45
N LYS A 107 20.66 -3.08 -19.13
CA LYS A 107 21.12 -4.46 -18.89
C LYS A 107 20.41 -5.11 -17.71
N HIS A 108 20.32 -4.41 -16.58
CA HIS A 108 19.66 -4.93 -15.38
C HIS A 108 18.16 -5.11 -15.60
N TRP A 109 17.52 -4.18 -16.31
CA TRP A 109 16.11 -4.25 -16.65
C TRP A 109 15.78 -5.42 -17.58
N GLN A 110 16.51 -5.58 -18.68
CA GLN A 110 16.28 -6.70 -19.60
C GLN A 110 16.50 -8.06 -18.93
N ALA A 111 17.55 -8.19 -18.10
CA ALA A 111 17.78 -9.40 -17.32
C ALA A 111 16.61 -9.69 -16.37
N GLY A 112 16.13 -8.67 -15.64
CA GLY A 112 15.01 -8.81 -14.71
C GLY A 112 13.69 -9.19 -15.38
N ILE A 113 13.40 -8.63 -16.57
CA ILE A 113 12.24 -9.03 -17.38
C ILE A 113 12.37 -10.49 -17.83
N ALA A 114 13.52 -10.88 -18.38
CA ALA A 114 13.73 -12.22 -18.92
C ALA A 114 13.67 -13.30 -17.82
N GLU A 115 14.26 -13.03 -16.66
CA GLU A 115 14.27 -13.96 -15.52
C GLU A 115 12.86 -14.21 -14.96
N ARG A 116 12.01 -13.18 -14.94
CA ARG A 116 10.69 -13.21 -14.30
C ARG A 116 9.54 -13.40 -15.29
N GLY A 117 9.80 -13.32 -16.59
CA GLY A 117 8.78 -13.39 -17.64
C GLY A 117 7.77 -12.24 -17.56
N ILE A 118 8.23 -11.02 -17.23
CA ILE A 118 7.34 -9.86 -17.09
C ILE A 118 6.86 -9.41 -18.46
N ALA A 119 5.54 -9.34 -18.65
CA ALA A 119 4.96 -8.77 -19.84
C ALA A 119 5.12 -7.23 -19.85
N LEU A 120 5.36 -6.63 -21.02
CA LEU A 120 5.63 -5.19 -21.13
C LEU A 120 4.41 -4.32 -20.75
N ASP A 121 3.20 -4.89 -20.78
CA ASP A 121 1.93 -4.26 -20.39
C ASP A 121 1.54 -4.51 -18.93
N ASP A 122 2.27 -5.36 -18.19
CA ASP A 122 2.05 -5.57 -16.75
C ASP A 122 2.70 -4.44 -15.94
N GLU A 123 1.94 -3.36 -15.74
CA GLU A 123 2.43 -2.18 -15.04
C GLU A 123 2.77 -2.44 -13.56
N VAL A 124 2.14 -3.42 -12.91
CA VAL A 124 2.36 -3.72 -11.48
C VAL A 124 3.67 -4.50 -11.31
N ALA A 125 3.91 -5.50 -12.16
CA ALA A 125 5.18 -6.20 -12.20
C ALA A 125 6.33 -5.26 -12.61
N MET A 126 6.09 -4.37 -13.57
CA MET A 126 7.06 -3.36 -14.00
C MET A 126 7.38 -2.36 -12.87
N LEU A 127 6.38 -1.94 -12.11
CA LEU A 127 6.56 -1.06 -10.94
C LEU A 127 7.46 -1.73 -9.89
N SER A 128 7.19 -3.00 -9.60
CA SER A 128 7.96 -3.79 -8.63
C SER A 128 9.42 -3.91 -9.06
N LEU A 129 9.67 -4.25 -10.34
CA LEU A 129 11.02 -4.30 -10.91
C LEU A 129 11.71 -2.93 -10.83
N THR A 130 10.98 -1.85 -11.13
CA THR A 130 11.52 -0.48 -11.07
C THR A 130 11.96 -0.09 -9.66
N MET A 131 11.23 -0.51 -8.62
CA MET A 131 11.64 -0.28 -7.22
C MET A 131 12.96 -0.99 -6.91
N GLU A 132 13.10 -2.24 -7.34
CA GLU A 132 14.33 -3.01 -7.11
C GLU A 132 15.53 -2.44 -7.88
N LEU A 133 15.32 -1.98 -9.11
CA LEU A 133 16.35 -1.29 -9.90
C LEU A 133 16.75 0.04 -9.27
N ALA A 134 15.80 0.79 -8.70
CA ALA A 134 16.07 2.04 -7.99
C ALA A 134 16.96 1.80 -6.76
N GLU A 135 16.72 0.72 -6.02
CA GLU A 135 17.56 0.30 -4.89
C GLU A 135 18.95 -0.13 -5.37
N THR A 136 19.01 -1.01 -6.37
CA THR A 136 20.25 -1.60 -6.85
C THR A 136 21.19 -0.56 -7.45
N LEU A 137 20.65 0.37 -8.24
CA LEU A 137 21.44 1.39 -8.93
C LEU A 137 21.56 2.69 -8.14
N SER A 138 20.86 2.80 -7.01
CA SER A 138 20.77 4.04 -6.22
C SER A 138 20.35 5.25 -7.06
N LEU A 139 19.48 5.02 -8.04
CA LEU A 139 18.93 6.03 -8.94
C LEU A 139 17.48 6.33 -8.56
N PRO A 140 16.99 7.56 -8.76
CA PRO A 140 15.61 7.87 -8.43
C PRO A 140 14.62 7.07 -9.27
N MET A 141 13.65 6.46 -8.61
CA MET A 141 12.62 5.62 -9.21
C MET A 141 11.88 6.31 -10.36
N SER A 142 11.64 7.62 -10.25
CA SER A 142 10.99 8.40 -11.33
C SER A 142 11.84 8.57 -12.58
N VAL A 143 13.16 8.52 -12.48
CA VAL A 143 14.07 8.56 -13.64
C VAL A 143 14.09 7.21 -14.32
N ILE A 144 14.23 6.13 -13.55
CA ILE A 144 14.20 4.76 -14.08
C ILE A 144 12.88 4.48 -14.79
N TRP A 145 11.76 4.82 -14.14
CA TRP A 145 10.43 4.62 -14.71
C TRP A 145 10.26 5.34 -16.06
N ALA A 146 10.73 6.59 -16.15
CA ALA A 146 10.67 7.36 -17.39
C ALA A 146 11.53 6.74 -18.51
N ALA A 147 12.74 6.25 -18.18
CA ALA A 147 13.61 5.58 -19.14
C ALA A 147 12.97 4.28 -19.68
N ILE A 148 12.46 3.43 -18.78
CA ILE A 148 11.78 2.18 -19.14
C ILE A 148 10.57 2.44 -20.04
N ARG A 149 9.71 3.40 -19.66
CA ARG A 149 8.53 3.76 -20.48
C ARG A 149 8.94 4.27 -21.85
N ASN A 150 9.97 5.11 -21.93
CA ASN A 150 10.48 5.61 -23.20
C ASN A 150 10.97 4.46 -24.10
N TRP A 151 11.65 3.45 -23.55
CA TRP A 151 12.09 2.28 -24.33
C TRP A 151 10.94 1.43 -24.86
N ILE A 152 9.91 1.21 -24.04
CA ILE A 152 8.70 0.48 -24.43
C ILE A 152 7.95 1.27 -25.52
N ASP A 153 7.76 2.57 -25.32
CA ASP A 153 7.04 3.43 -26.27
C ASP A 153 7.77 3.57 -27.62
N GLN A 154 9.10 3.46 -27.63
CA GLN A 154 9.93 3.45 -28.84
C GLN A 154 10.01 2.08 -29.53
N GLY A 155 9.46 1.02 -28.93
CA GLY A 155 9.53 -0.35 -29.48
C GLY A 155 10.96 -0.89 -29.58
N LEU A 156 11.84 -0.49 -28.66
CA LEU A 156 13.23 -0.98 -28.60
C LEU A 156 13.34 -2.41 -28.02
N VAL A 157 12.19 -3.03 -27.69
CA VAL A 157 12.02 -4.39 -27.16
C VAL A 157 10.91 -5.10 -27.91
#